data_AF-A0A533VIG3-F1
#
_entry.id   AF-A0A533VIG3-F1
#
_cell.length_a   1.000
_cell.length_b   1.000
_cell.length_c   1.000
_cell.angle_alpha   90.00
_cell.angle_beta   90.00
_cell.angle_gamma   90.00
#
_symmetry.space_group_name_H-M   'P 1'
#
loop_
_entity.id
_entity.type
_entity.pdbx_description
1 polymer ?
#
loop_
_entity_poly.entity_id
_entity_poly.type
_entity_poly.pdbx_seq_one_letter_code
_entity_poly.pdbx_strand_id
1 'polypeptide(L)'
;MAIFAVSFQELGTLLLQAKSSNPSLLSTTLPWFGTDGEAQNSLLTNSTTGPVVSQVRLPSTLFNVVNNSKTLDFYTKIKGTAAGAAILGGGAFYTFEGYDDVWLAALSILSAGKNDGTAIHAIFPTVANNFYGLTGWEGIQGNDRIPGSYQIWKVVAVTGGTYNWVLAGTWDYNTDSVTWTSPP
;
A
#
# COMPACT_ATOMS: atom_id res chain seq x y z
N MET A 1 -16.67 16.61 11.14
CA MET A 1 -17.22 15.43 10.43
C MET A 1 -16.19 15.02 9.40
N ALA A 2 -16.09 13.73 9.09
CA ALA A 2 -15.23 13.17 8.05
C ALA A 2 -15.94 11.96 7.43
N ILE A 3 -15.53 11.57 6.23
CA ILE A 3 -16.00 10.35 5.58
C ILE A 3 -14.82 9.38 5.51
N PHE A 4 -15.02 8.14 5.91
CA PHE A 4 -14.03 7.08 5.73
C PHE A 4 -14.54 6.13 4.65
N ALA A 5 -13.79 6.05 3.55
CA ALA A 5 -14.08 5.22 2.39
C ALA A 5 -13.15 4.00 2.45
N VAL A 6 -13.73 2.83 2.72
CA VAL A 6 -13.04 1.53 2.66
C VAL A 6 -13.40 0.90 1.34
N SER A 7 -12.53 1.06 0.35
CA SER A 7 -12.82 0.72 -1.04
C SER A 7 -11.53 0.54 -1.85
N PHE A 8 -11.64 0.52 -3.17
CA PHE A 8 -10.52 0.44 -4.11
C PHE A 8 -10.67 1.54 -5.19
N GLN A 9 -10.36 1.20 -6.44
CA GLN A 9 -10.44 2.11 -7.58
C GLN A 9 -11.86 2.61 -7.93
N GLU A 10 -12.89 1.89 -7.50
CA GLU A 10 -14.30 2.25 -7.72
C GLU A 10 -14.71 3.54 -6.99
N LEU A 11 -13.96 3.95 -5.96
CA LEU A 11 -14.11 5.22 -5.27
C LEU A 11 -14.12 6.41 -6.24
N GLY A 12 -13.32 6.34 -7.31
CA GLY A 12 -13.34 7.36 -8.35
C GLY A 12 -14.74 7.55 -8.96
N THR A 13 -15.43 6.46 -9.28
CA THR A 13 -16.81 6.48 -9.79
C THR A 13 -17.80 6.93 -8.72
N LEU A 14 -17.62 6.51 -7.47
CA LEU A 14 -18.47 6.95 -6.35
C LEU A 14 -18.38 8.47 -6.13
N LEU A 15 -17.18 9.05 -6.17
CA LEU A 15 -16.98 10.49 -6.03
C LEU A 15 -17.54 11.28 -7.22
N LEU A 16 -17.48 10.74 -8.44
CA LEU A 16 -18.13 11.34 -9.61
C LEU A 16 -19.65 11.37 -9.45
N GLN A 17 -20.25 10.29 -8.94
CA GLN A 17 -21.68 10.24 -8.65
C GLN A 17 -22.05 11.17 -7.49
N ALA A 18 -21.24 11.23 -6.45
CA ALA A 18 -21.44 12.16 -5.34
C ALA A 18 -21.36 13.61 -5.82
N LYS A 19 -20.44 13.95 -6.73
CA LYS A 19 -20.36 15.27 -7.35
C LYS A 19 -21.64 15.65 -8.10
N SER A 20 -22.24 14.70 -8.83
CA SER A 20 -23.45 14.97 -9.61
C SER A 20 -24.71 15.08 -8.73
N SER A 21 -24.81 14.24 -7.70
CA SER A 21 -26.04 14.08 -6.92
C SER A 21 -26.04 14.86 -5.60
N ASN A 22 -24.87 15.02 -4.98
CA ASN A 22 -24.68 15.61 -3.64
C ASN A 22 -23.33 16.37 -3.55
N PRO A 23 -23.13 17.45 -4.33
CA PRO A 23 -21.82 18.11 -4.45
C PRO A 23 -21.27 18.68 -3.13
N SER A 24 -22.13 18.93 -2.13
CA SER A 24 -21.70 19.36 -0.79
C SER A 24 -20.83 18.34 -0.07
N LEU A 25 -20.90 17.05 -0.44
CA LEU A 25 -20.04 15.99 0.11
C LEU A 25 -18.57 16.13 -0.34
N LEU A 26 -18.30 16.87 -1.42
CA LEU A 26 -16.95 17.13 -1.92
C LEU A 26 -16.38 18.46 -1.37
N SER A 27 -16.94 18.98 -0.27
CA SER A 27 -16.42 20.15 0.42
C SER A 27 -14.95 19.95 0.80
N THR A 28 -14.09 20.92 0.48
CA THR A 28 -12.65 20.87 0.83
C THR A 28 -12.40 20.96 2.34
N THR A 29 -13.41 21.28 3.14
CA THR A 29 -13.36 21.28 4.61
C THR A 29 -13.82 19.95 5.22
N LEU A 30 -14.33 19.02 4.40
CA LEU A 30 -14.77 17.68 4.79
C LEU A 30 -13.82 16.66 4.15
N PRO A 31 -12.72 16.26 4.82
CA PRO A 31 -11.82 15.27 4.25
C PRO A 31 -12.52 13.91 4.13
N TRP A 32 -12.26 13.26 3.01
CA TRP A 32 -12.48 11.82 2.86
C TRP A 32 -11.17 11.13 3.21
N PHE A 33 -11.22 10.05 3.99
CA PHE A 33 -10.08 9.20 4.30
C PHE A 33 -10.23 7.88 3.55
N GLY A 34 -9.13 7.36 3.03
CA GLY A 34 -9.06 6.08 2.31
C GLY A 34 -8.19 5.07 3.03
N THR A 35 -7.91 3.98 2.34
CA THR A 35 -7.17 2.80 2.79
C THR A 35 -6.04 2.46 1.83
N ASP A 36 -5.38 1.33 2.07
CA ASP A 36 -4.35 0.77 1.20
C ASP A 36 -4.88 0.30 -0.16
N GLY A 37 -6.20 0.02 -0.25
CA GLY A 37 -6.88 -0.27 -1.51
C GLY A 37 -6.91 0.90 -2.50
N GLU A 38 -6.79 2.13 -2.02
CA GLU A 38 -6.78 3.34 -2.84
C GLU A 38 -5.38 3.95 -3.01
N ALA A 39 -4.56 3.91 -1.95
CA ALA A 39 -3.26 4.57 -1.93
C ALA A 39 -2.39 4.18 -3.14
N GLN A 40 -1.84 5.18 -3.83
CA GLN A 40 -1.01 5.01 -5.03
C GLN A 40 -1.70 4.38 -6.26
N ASN A 41 -3.01 4.15 -6.23
CA ASN A 41 -3.74 3.64 -7.39
C ASN A 41 -3.84 4.70 -8.50
N SER A 42 -3.25 4.42 -9.67
CA SER A 42 -3.20 5.36 -10.81
C SER A 42 -4.57 5.59 -11.47
N LEU A 43 -5.55 4.72 -11.25
CA LEU A 43 -6.92 4.93 -11.72
C LEU A 43 -7.67 6.00 -10.92
N LEU A 44 -7.14 6.41 -9.77
CA LEU A 44 -7.67 7.53 -8.97
C LEU A 44 -6.99 8.87 -9.30
N THR A 45 -5.97 8.87 -10.16
CA THR A 45 -5.22 10.08 -10.57
C THR A 45 -5.29 10.37 -12.06
N ASN A 46 -6.08 9.61 -12.83
CA ASN A 46 -6.30 9.88 -14.24
C ASN A 46 -7.09 11.19 -14.44
N SER A 47 -7.17 11.66 -15.69
CA SER A 47 -7.82 12.93 -16.02
C SER A 47 -9.32 13.01 -15.69
N THR A 48 -9.98 11.87 -15.49
CA THR A 48 -11.40 11.78 -15.16
C THR A 48 -11.64 11.82 -13.65
N THR A 49 -10.93 11.00 -12.88
CA THR A 49 -11.14 10.83 -11.43
C THR A 49 -10.27 11.76 -10.59
N GLY A 50 -9.05 12.06 -11.04
CA GLY A 50 -8.08 12.92 -10.35
C GLY A 50 -8.63 14.27 -9.85
N PRO A 51 -9.44 15.00 -10.64
CA PRO A 51 -10.05 16.25 -10.18
C PRO A 51 -10.91 16.08 -8.91
N VAL A 52 -11.77 15.06 -8.86
CA VAL A 52 -12.67 14.86 -7.71
C VAL A 52 -11.96 14.22 -6.52
N VAL A 53 -10.99 13.33 -6.77
CA VAL A 53 -10.20 12.70 -5.71
C VAL A 53 -9.29 13.74 -5.04
N SER A 54 -8.61 14.59 -5.81
CA SER A 54 -7.78 15.66 -5.25
C SER A 54 -8.58 16.71 -4.48
N GLN A 55 -9.84 16.98 -4.89
CA GLN A 55 -10.73 17.91 -4.21
C GLN A 55 -11.06 17.45 -2.77
N VAL A 56 -11.29 16.15 -2.58
CA VAL A 56 -11.52 15.56 -1.24
C VAL A 56 -10.22 15.15 -0.54
N ARG A 57 -9.08 15.34 -1.23
CA ARG A 57 -7.69 15.05 -0.83
C ARG A 57 -7.38 13.56 -0.68
N LEU A 58 -8.29 12.81 -0.06
CA LEU A 58 -8.24 11.37 0.16
C LEU A 58 -6.92 10.88 0.81
N PRO A 59 -6.58 11.29 2.05
CA PRO A 59 -5.48 10.68 2.78
C PRO A 59 -5.74 9.19 2.95
N SER A 60 -4.86 8.37 2.39
CA SER A 60 -5.00 6.92 2.29
C SER A 60 -3.73 6.28 2.83
N THR A 61 -3.89 5.30 3.71
CA THR A 61 -2.76 4.62 4.36
C THR A 61 -2.19 3.54 3.46
N LEU A 62 -0.87 3.36 3.44
CA LEU A 62 -0.21 2.23 2.81
C LEU A 62 0.93 1.78 3.73
N PHE A 63 1.16 0.48 3.87
CA PHE A 63 2.23 0.00 4.74
C PHE A 63 3.59 0.59 4.31
N ASN A 64 4.39 1.00 5.28
CA ASN A 64 5.66 1.66 5.02
C ASN A 64 6.75 0.62 4.77
N VAL A 65 6.99 0.29 3.50
CA VAL A 65 8.18 -0.48 3.14
C VAL A 65 9.41 0.42 3.20
N VAL A 66 10.26 0.13 4.17
CA VAL A 66 11.60 0.71 4.23
C VAL A 66 12.44 0.01 3.16
N ASN A 67 12.79 0.75 2.10
CA ASN A 67 13.71 0.24 1.07
C ASN A 67 14.97 -0.30 1.71
N ASN A 68 15.30 -1.55 1.40
CA ASN A 68 16.51 -2.21 1.85
C ASN A 68 17.34 -2.70 0.64
N SER A 69 18.52 -3.27 0.91
CA SER A 69 19.41 -3.75 -0.16
C SER A 69 18.76 -4.81 -1.04
N LYS A 70 17.93 -5.70 -0.48
CA LYS A 70 17.20 -6.72 -1.24
C LYS A 70 16.15 -6.11 -2.15
N THR A 71 15.42 -5.08 -1.68
CA THR A 71 14.48 -4.32 -2.52
C THR A 71 15.21 -3.70 -3.71
N LEU A 72 16.36 -3.06 -3.48
CA LEU A 72 17.18 -2.44 -4.55
C LEU A 72 17.73 -3.47 -5.54
N ASP A 73 18.21 -4.61 -5.05
CA ASP A 73 18.69 -5.71 -5.90
C ASP A 73 17.55 -6.29 -6.74
N PHE A 74 16.37 -6.46 -6.15
CA PHE A 74 15.17 -6.91 -6.85
C PHE A 74 14.80 -5.93 -7.96
N TYR A 75 14.75 -4.63 -7.66
CA TYR A 75 14.53 -3.58 -8.65
C TYR A 75 15.51 -3.67 -9.82
N THR A 76 16.79 -3.84 -9.52
CA THR A 76 17.85 -3.92 -10.53
C THR A 76 17.65 -5.13 -11.45
N LYS A 77 17.23 -6.27 -10.89
CA LYS A 77 16.98 -7.50 -11.65
C LYS A 77 15.78 -7.41 -12.59
N ILE A 78 14.70 -6.75 -12.16
CA ILE A 78 13.47 -6.67 -12.97
C ILE A 78 13.47 -5.47 -13.93
N LYS A 79 14.36 -4.50 -13.76
CA LYS A 79 14.44 -3.30 -14.58
C LYS A 79 14.56 -3.65 -16.07
N GLY A 80 13.69 -3.06 -16.90
CA GLY A 80 13.68 -3.28 -18.35
C GLY A 80 13.03 -4.59 -18.80
N THR A 81 12.55 -5.43 -17.87
CA THR A 81 11.77 -6.63 -18.20
C THR A 81 10.27 -6.29 -18.27
N ALA A 82 9.46 -7.17 -18.87
CA ALA A 82 8.00 -7.04 -18.85
C ALA A 82 7.44 -7.03 -17.41
N ALA A 83 8.04 -7.83 -16.51
CA ALA A 83 7.71 -7.81 -15.09
C ALA A 83 8.04 -6.45 -14.46
N GLY A 84 9.20 -5.88 -14.77
CA GLY A 84 9.55 -4.52 -14.35
C GLY A 84 8.56 -3.47 -14.85
N ALA A 85 8.12 -3.55 -16.11
CA ALA A 85 7.12 -2.62 -16.63
C ALA A 85 5.78 -2.70 -15.88
N ALA A 86 5.36 -3.91 -15.48
CA ALA A 86 4.13 -4.12 -14.72
C ALA A 86 4.25 -3.69 -13.25
N ILE A 87 5.37 -4.00 -12.60
CA ILE A 87 5.57 -3.83 -11.15
C ILE A 87 5.99 -2.39 -10.80
N LEU A 88 6.84 -1.78 -11.62
CA LEU A 88 7.39 -0.44 -11.37
C LEU A 88 6.45 0.68 -11.78
N GLY A 89 5.40 0.36 -12.56
CA GLY A 89 4.44 1.31 -13.09
C GLY A 89 3.29 1.69 -12.14
N GLY A 90 3.13 0.99 -11.01
CA GLY A 90 2.10 1.30 -10.02
C GLY A 90 2.10 0.34 -8.83
N GLY A 91 1.95 0.86 -7.61
CA GLY A 91 1.62 0.08 -6.41
C GLY A 91 2.54 -1.12 -6.12
N ALA A 92 3.86 -0.96 -6.24
CA ALA A 92 4.82 -2.06 -6.13
C ALA A 92 4.82 -2.77 -4.75
N PHE A 93 4.20 -2.18 -3.73
CA PHE A 93 4.13 -2.69 -2.37
C PHE A 93 3.65 -4.15 -2.29
N TYR A 94 2.42 -4.42 -2.72
CA TYR A 94 1.85 -5.78 -2.65
C TYR A 94 2.58 -6.80 -3.53
N THR A 95 3.32 -6.33 -4.54
CA THR A 95 4.20 -7.23 -5.29
C THR A 95 5.37 -7.69 -4.43
N PHE A 96 5.96 -6.81 -3.61
CA PHE A 96 7.05 -7.17 -2.74
C PHE A 96 6.60 -8.07 -1.59
N GLU A 97 5.43 -7.80 -1.00
CA GLU A 97 4.84 -8.72 -0.01
C GLU A 97 4.55 -10.09 -0.63
N GLY A 98 3.88 -10.13 -1.79
CA GLY A 98 3.62 -11.41 -2.46
C GLY A 98 4.91 -12.17 -2.84
N TYR A 99 6.00 -11.46 -3.12
CA TYR A 99 7.31 -12.08 -3.33
C TYR A 99 7.87 -12.71 -2.04
N ASP A 100 7.78 -11.99 -0.92
CA ASP A 100 8.21 -12.48 0.39
C ASP A 100 7.35 -13.67 0.85
N ASP A 101 6.03 -13.62 0.63
CA ASP A 101 5.08 -14.70 0.95
C ASP A 101 5.43 -16.00 0.22
N VAL A 102 5.75 -15.92 -1.07
CA VAL A 102 6.15 -17.09 -1.85
C VAL A 102 7.46 -17.69 -1.33
N TRP A 103 8.42 -16.85 -0.92
CA TRP A 103 9.66 -17.33 -0.31
C TRP A 103 9.43 -17.98 1.05
N LEU A 104 8.61 -17.38 1.91
CA LEU A 104 8.23 -17.96 3.19
C LEU A 104 7.56 -19.32 3.01
N ALA A 105 6.62 -19.43 2.06
CA ALA A 105 5.96 -20.69 1.74
C ALA A 105 6.98 -21.74 1.23
N ALA A 106 7.85 -21.37 0.28
CA ALA A 106 8.85 -22.27 -0.27
C ALA A 106 9.84 -22.77 0.80
N LEU A 107 10.37 -21.86 1.63
CA LEU A 107 11.29 -22.20 2.71
C LEU A 107 10.61 -23.07 3.76
N SER A 108 9.35 -22.81 4.10
CA SER A 108 8.58 -23.63 5.05
C SER A 108 8.34 -25.05 4.53
N ILE A 109 8.04 -25.21 3.23
CA ILE A 109 7.91 -26.52 2.58
C ILE A 109 9.24 -27.29 2.65
N LEU A 110 10.36 -26.62 2.33
CA LEU A 110 11.69 -27.22 2.37
C LEU A 110 12.09 -27.61 3.80
N SER A 111 11.86 -26.73 4.78
CA SER A 111 12.16 -26.97 6.19
C SER A 111 11.29 -28.07 6.82
N ALA A 112 10.04 -28.23 6.37
CA ALA A 112 9.18 -29.32 6.81
C ALA A 112 9.66 -30.69 6.28
N GLY A 113 10.40 -30.71 5.16
CA GLY A 113 10.92 -31.92 4.53
C GLY A 113 9.86 -32.82 3.90
N LYS A 114 8.59 -32.39 3.88
CA LYS A 114 7.45 -33.10 3.28
C LYS A 114 6.34 -32.13 2.91
N ASN A 115 5.58 -32.48 1.87
CA ASN A 115 4.41 -31.72 1.43
C ASN A 115 3.18 -32.07 2.30
N ASP A 116 3.19 -31.63 3.55
CA ASP A 116 2.15 -31.87 4.54
C ASP A 116 1.79 -30.57 5.26
N GLY A 117 0.55 -30.10 5.11
CA GLY A 117 0.12 -28.79 5.60
C GLY A 117 0.31 -28.60 7.10
N THR A 118 0.12 -29.65 7.90
CA THR A 118 0.31 -29.59 9.36
C THR A 118 1.78 -29.35 9.72
N ALA A 119 2.70 -30.05 9.04
CA ALA A 119 4.13 -29.87 9.28
C ALA A 119 4.65 -28.52 8.75
N ILE A 120 4.16 -28.08 7.59
CA ILE A 120 4.48 -26.76 7.02
C ILE A 120 4.03 -25.65 7.96
N HIS A 121 2.78 -25.72 8.45
CA HIS A 121 2.25 -24.75 9.41
C HIS A 121 3.05 -24.75 10.73
N ALA A 122 3.44 -25.93 11.23
CA ALA A 122 4.20 -26.03 12.48
C ALA A 122 5.60 -25.38 12.38
N ILE A 123 6.27 -25.44 11.21
CA ILE A 123 7.60 -24.85 11.02
C ILE A 123 7.58 -23.40 10.55
N PHE A 124 6.46 -22.95 9.96
CA PHE A 124 6.31 -21.60 9.42
C PHE A 124 6.71 -20.48 10.40
N PRO A 125 6.30 -20.48 11.69
CA PRO A 125 6.74 -19.47 12.64
C PRO A 125 8.26 -19.36 12.78
N THR A 126 8.96 -20.50 12.74
CA THR A 126 10.43 -20.52 12.81
C THR A 126 11.04 -19.93 11.54
N VAL A 127 10.51 -20.27 10.36
CA VAL A 127 10.98 -19.71 9.09
C VAL A 127 10.76 -18.20 9.03
N ALA A 128 9.54 -17.75 9.33
CA ALA A 128 9.15 -16.35 9.29
C ALA A 128 9.98 -15.47 10.23
N ASN A 129 10.20 -15.92 11.47
CA ASN A 129 11.02 -15.21 12.45
C ASN A 129 12.52 -15.15 12.10
N ASN A 130 12.98 -15.91 11.10
CA ASN A 130 14.37 -15.90 10.63
C ASN A 130 14.50 -15.39 9.19
N PHE A 131 13.43 -14.83 8.60
CA PHE A 131 13.42 -14.35 7.23
C PHE A 131 13.39 -12.82 7.16
N TYR A 132 14.35 -12.27 6.41
CA TYR A 132 14.39 -10.86 6.04
C TYR A 132 14.22 -10.74 4.51
N GLY A 133 13.09 -10.18 4.09
CA GLY A 133 12.62 -10.10 2.72
C GLY A 133 12.81 -8.73 2.06
N LEU A 134 12.08 -8.50 0.98
CA LEU A 134 11.99 -7.23 0.28
C LEU A 134 11.28 -6.16 1.12
N THR A 135 10.36 -6.57 1.98
CA THR A 135 9.56 -5.67 2.83
C THR A 135 10.06 -5.56 4.27
N GLY A 136 11.13 -6.28 4.61
CA GLY A 136 11.82 -6.18 5.89
C GLY A 136 11.80 -7.50 6.66
N TRP A 137 11.67 -7.42 7.98
CA TRP A 137 11.49 -8.62 8.82
C TRP A 137 10.07 -9.16 8.65
N GLU A 138 9.96 -10.47 8.45
CA GLU A 138 8.68 -11.18 8.29
C GLU A 138 8.29 -11.96 9.56
N GLY A 139 8.86 -11.59 10.71
CA GLY A 139 8.53 -12.25 11.97
C GLY A 139 7.04 -12.18 12.27
N ILE A 140 6.53 -13.17 12.99
CA ILE A 140 5.10 -13.29 13.30
C ILE A 140 4.86 -13.26 14.81
N GLN A 141 3.76 -12.65 15.21
CA GLN A 141 3.26 -12.61 16.58
C GLN A 141 1.83 -13.14 16.60
N GLY A 142 1.62 -14.30 17.25
CA GLY A 142 0.34 -15.00 17.14
C GLY A 142 0.16 -15.54 15.73
N ASN A 143 -0.90 -15.10 15.04
CA ASN A 143 -1.22 -15.52 13.68
C ASN A 143 -0.88 -14.47 12.62
N ASP A 144 -0.38 -13.30 13.04
CA ASP A 144 -0.16 -12.15 12.16
C ASP A 144 1.33 -11.81 12.08
N ARG A 145 1.72 -11.14 10.98
CA ARG A 145 3.02 -10.50 10.87
C ARG A 145 3.18 -9.46 11.99
N ILE A 146 4.37 -9.35 12.57
CA ILE A 146 4.69 -8.28 13.52
C ILE A 146 4.41 -6.94 12.82
N PRO A 147 3.56 -6.06 13.40
CA PRO A 147 3.12 -4.87 12.69
C PRO A 147 4.26 -3.90 12.39
N GLY A 148 4.06 -3.09 11.35
CA GLY A 148 4.98 -2.04 10.94
C GLY A 148 4.29 -0.68 10.81
N SER A 149 5.10 0.36 10.58
CA SER A 149 4.64 1.73 10.36
C SER A 149 3.91 1.88 9.03
N TYR A 150 3.12 2.93 8.87
CA TYR A 150 2.35 3.22 7.65
C TYR A 150 2.72 4.59 7.07
N GLN A 151 2.71 4.67 5.75
CA GLN A 151 2.70 5.93 5.00
C GLN A 151 1.26 6.40 4.82
N ILE A 152 1.08 7.71 4.72
CA ILE A 152 -0.19 8.35 4.39
C ILE A 152 0.01 9.10 3.09
N TRP A 153 -0.73 8.73 2.07
CA TRP A 153 -0.67 9.29 0.72
C TRP A 153 -1.92 10.11 0.42
N LYS A 154 -1.80 11.17 -0.38
CA LYS A 154 -2.95 11.93 -0.86
C LYS A 154 -2.82 12.30 -2.33
N VAL A 155 -3.93 12.56 -2.99
CA VAL A 155 -3.90 13.04 -4.38
C VAL A 155 -3.84 14.55 -4.41
N VAL A 156 -2.91 15.09 -5.21
CA VAL A 156 -2.79 16.53 -5.46
C VAL A 156 -2.81 16.81 -6.95
N ALA A 157 -3.31 17.99 -7.30
CA ALA A 157 -3.07 18.55 -8.63
C ALA A 157 -1.59 18.93 -8.77
N VAL A 158 -0.98 18.64 -9.92
CA VAL A 158 0.37 19.06 -10.26
C VAL A 158 0.37 19.93 -11.52
N THR A 159 1.52 20.52 -11.85
CA THR A 159 1.68 21.40 -13.01
C THR A 159 1.24 20.72 -14.30
N GLY A 160 0.45 21.43 -15.13
CA GLY A 160 -0.03 20.91 -16.41
C GLY A 160 -1.40 20.21 -16.35
N GLY A 161 -2.13 20.31 -15.23
CA GLY A 161 -3.49 19.78 -15.12
C GLY A 161 -3.58 18.27 -14.90
N THR A 162 -2.48 17.67 -14.46
CA THR A 162 -2.42 16.25 -14.08
C THR A 162 -2.52 16.09 -12.57
N TYR A 163 -2.75 14.86 -12.11
CA TYR A 163 -2.92 14.54 -10.69
C TYR A 163 -1.96 13.41 -10.32
N ASN A 164 -1.42 13.45 -9.10
CA ASN A 164 -0.51 12.44 -8.60
C ASN A 164 -0.70 12.19 -7.11
N TRP A 165 -0.35 10.97 -6.69
CA TRP A 165 -0.18 10.62 -5.30
C TRP A 165 1.12 11.23 -4.75
N VAL A 166 1.03 11.86 -3.58
CA VAL A 166 2.19 12.39 -2.85
C VAL A 166 2.12 11.93 -1.39
N LEU A 167 3.29 11.72 -0.79
CA LEU A 167 3.39 11.40 0.63
C LEU A 167 2.94 12.61 1.45
N ALA A 168 1.90 12.43 2.26
CA ALA A 168 1.28 13.44 3.10
C ALA A 168 1.71 13.32 4.57
N GLY A 169 2.15 12.14 4.98
CA GLY A 169 2.62 11.88 6.34
C GLY A 169 2.95 10.42 6.55
N THR A 170 3.25 10.08 7.80
CA THR A 170 3.53 8.71 8.24
C THR A 170 2.94 8.50 9.63
N TRP A 171 2.40 7.31 9.89
CA TRP A 171 2.14 6.83 11.23
C TRP A 171 3.26 5.89 11.65
N ASP A 172 3.85 6.14 12.81
CA ASP A 172 4.89 5.29 13.40
C ASP A 172 4.28 4.30 14.39
N TYR A 173 4.56 3.01 14.18
CA TYR A 173 4.04 1.92 15.00
C TYR A 173 4.56 1.96 16.45
N ASN A 174 5.82 2.32 16.67
CA ASN A 174 6.45 2.23 18.00
C ASN A 174 6.02 3.37 18.92
N THR A 175 5.83 4.56 18.36
CA THR A 175 5.42 5.75 19.11
C THR A 175 3.93 6.02 19.05
N ASP A 176 3.17 5.24 18.28
CA ASP A 176 1.75 5.41 17.98
C ASP A 176 1.42 6.88 17.64
N SER A 177 2.14 7.42 16.66
CA SER A 177 2.05 8.85 16.35
C SER A 177 2.08 9.13 14.85
N VAL A 178 1.25 10.08 14.43
CA VAL A 178 1.24 10.58 13.06
C VAL A 178 2.13 11.81 12.94
N THR A 179 3.04 11.79 11.97
CA THR A 179 3.79 12.96 11.52
C THR A 179 3.30 13.39 10.15
N TRP A 180 2.77 14.62 10.05
CA TRP A 180 2.30 15.18 8.79
C TRP A 180 3.38 16.01 8.11
N THR A 181 3.58 15.77 6.81
CA THR A 181 4.36 16.65 5.92
C THR A 181 3.45 17.55 5.09
N SER A 182 2.23 17.09 4.83
CA SER A 182 1.20 17.83 4.11
C SER A 182 -0.18 17.34 4.55
N PRO A 183 -0.75 17.88 5.64
CA PRO A 183 -2.04 17.43 6.16
C PRO A 183 -3.17 17.62 5.12
N PRO A 184 -4.27 16.86 5.22
CA PRO A 184 -5.48 17.10 4.44
C PRO A 184 -5.99 18.52 4.67
#